data_AF-A0AAW8KBD7-F1
#
_entry.id   AF-A0AAW8KBD7-F1
#
_cell.length_a   1.000
_cell.length_b   1.000
_cell.length_c   1.000
_cell.angle_alpha   90.00
_cell.angle_beta   90.00
_cell.angle_gamma   90.00
#
_symmetry.space_group_name_H-M   'P 1'
#
loop_
_entity.id
_entity.type
_entity.pdbx_description
1 polymer ?
#
loop_
_entity_poly.entity_id
_entity_poly.type
_entity_poly.pdbx_seq_one_letter_code
_entity_poly.pdbx_strand_id
1 'polypeptide(L)'
;SEREVLADPQKTLDWRDAWSAEAESGRLKVAFAVRDWTACGRQTVPERAVFESPEAVARAAGELHTWRRALERASRLVDGE
;
A
#
# COMPACT_ATOMS: atom_id res chain seq x y z
N SER A 1 -10.44 1.91 -13.04
CA SER A 1 -11.72 2.44 -13.56
C SER A 1 -12.57 1.29 -14.07
N GLU A 2 -13.90 1.43 -14.20
CA GLU A 2 -14.78 0.34 -14.66
C GLU A 2 -14.35 -0.22 -16.03
N ARG A 3 -13.86 0.62 -16.93
CA ARG A 3 -13.30 0.19 -18.23
C ARG A 3 -12.09 -0.72 -18.08
N GLU A 4 -11.17 -0.43 -17.15
CA GLU A 4 -9.98 -1.26 -16.91
C GLU A 4 -10.35 -2.62 -16.30
N VAL A 5 -11.37 -2.64 -15.45
CA VAL A 5 -11.90 -3.87 -14.84
C VAL A 5 -12.48 -4.78 -15.92
N LEU A 6 -13.25 -4.22 -16.85
CA LEU A 6 -13.84 -4.98 -17.95
C LEU A 6 -12.79 -5.46 -18.96
N ALA A 7 -11.69 -4.71 -19.12
CA ALA A 7 -10.59 -5.10 -19.99
C ALA A 7 -9.77 -6.26 -19.41
N ASP A 8 -9.57 -6.29 -18.08
CA ASP A 8 -8.91 -7.39 -17.38
C ASP A 8 -9.46 -7.55 -15.95
N PRO A 9 -10.50 -8.38 -15.78
CA PRO A 9 -11.10 -8.62 -14.48
C PRO A 9 -10.14 -9.31 -13.50
N GLN A 10 -9.31 -10.25 -14.00
CA GLN A 10 -8.43 -11.04 -13.15
C GLN A 10 -7.35 -10.15 -12.54
N LYS A 11 -6.73 -9.27 -13.32
CA LYS A 11 -5.76 -8.30 -12.80
C LYS A 11 -6.34 -7.40 -11.70
N THR A 12 -7.61 -7.03 -11.81
CA THR A 12 -8.30 -6.25 -10.77
C THR A 12 -8.49 -7.07 -9.50
N LEU A 13 -8.89 -8.34 -9.63
CA LEU A 13 -9.06 -9.25 -8.50
C LEU A 13 -7.72 -9.51 -7.80
N ASP A 14 -6.66 -9.80 -8.56
CA ASP A 14 -5.31 -10.02 -8.02
C ASP A 14 -4.80 -8.78 -7.27
N TRP A 15 -5.03 -7.58 -7.84
CA TRP A 15 -4.70 -6.32 -7.18
C TRP A 15 -5.47 -6.12 -5.87
N ARG A 16 -6.78 -6.37 -5.85
CA ARG A 16 -7.61 -6.31 -4.64
C ARG A 16 -7.09 -7.29 -3.58
N ASP A 17 -6.83 -8.54 -3.98
CA ASP A 17 -6.44 -9.60 -3.06
C ASP A 17 -5.05 -9.35 -2.46
N ALA A 18 -4.13 -8.78 -3.23
CA ALA A 18 -2.84 -8.32 -2.71
C ALA A 18 -3.00 -7.27 -1.59
N TRP A 19 -3.91 -6.29 -1.76
CA TRP A 19 -4.17 -5.29 -0.73
C TRP A 19 -4.89 -5.85 0.50
N SER A 20 -5.79 -6.81 0.32
CA SER A 20 -6.42 -7.52 1.44
C SER A 20 -5.38 -8.28 2.26
N ALA A 21 -4.46 -8.99 1.60
CA ALA A 21 -3.37 -9.70 2.28
C ALA A 21 -2.43 -8.75 3.03
N GLU A 22 -2.12 -7.57 2.47
CA GLU A 22 -1.32 -6.56 3.18
C GLU A 22 -2.05 -5.98 4.39
N ALA A 23 -3.37 -5.75 4.30
CA ALA A 23 -4.18 -5.32 5.44
C ALA A 23 -4.19 -6.36 6.56
N GLU A 24 -4.33 -7.64 6.22
CA GLU A 24 -4.30 -8.77 7.16
C GLU A 24 -2.93 -8.99 7.80
N SER A 25 -1.85 -8.64 7.09
CA SER A 25 -0.48 -8.74 7.62
C SER A 25 -0.21 -7.82 8.81
N GLY A 26 -1.04 -6.79 9.02
CA GLY A 26 -0.85 -5.77 10.05
C GLY A 26 0.29 -4.78 9.77
N ARG A 27 0.98 -4.88 8.62
CA ARG A 27 2.09 -3.98 8.25
C ARG A 27 1.63 -2.57 7.92
N LEU A 28 0.42 -2.42 7.42
CA LEU A 28 -0.20 -1.15 7.06
C LEU A 28 -1.71 -1.26 7.20
N LYS A 29 -2.39 -0.12 7.39
CA LYS A 29 -3.85 -0.06 7.44
C LYS A 29 -4.39 0.24 6.05
N VAL A 30 -5.27 -0.59 5.53
CA VAL A 30 -5.98 -0.32 4.26
C VAL A 30 -7.41 0.08 4.56
N ALA A 31 -7.81 1.25 4.10
CA ALA A 31 -9.20 1.66 4.05
C ALA A 31 -9.81 1.14 2.75
N PHE A 32 -10.91 0.41 2.89
CA PHE A 32 -11.70 -0.10 1.77
C PHE A 32 -12.97 0.73 1.62
N ALA A 33 -13.35 0.98 0.37
CA ALA A 33 -14.60 1.61 0.00
C ALA A 33 -15.47 0.61 -0.76
N VAL A 34 -16.77 0.70 -0.57
CA VAL A 34 -17.73 -0.02 -1.38
C VAL A 34 -18.08 0.83 -2.58
N ARG A 35 -17.99 0.26 -3.79
CA ARG A 35 -18.36 0.93 -5.04
C ARG A 35 -19.36 0.10 -5.81
N ASP A 36 -20.39 0.76 -6.30
CA ASP A 36 -21.37 0.19 -7.21
C ASP A 36 -20.93 0.47 -8.65
N TRP A 37 -20.69 -0.59 -9.42
CA TRP A 37 -20.37 -0.53 -10.85
C TRP A 37 -21.56 -1.06 -11.64
N THR A 38 -21.86 -0.40 -12.75
CA THR A 38 -23.05 -0.71 -13.57
C THR A 38 -22.96 -2.12 -14.15
N ALA A 39 -21.77 -2.53 -14.59
CA ALA A 39 -21.53 -3.83 -15.22
C ALA A 39 -21.08 -4.93 -14.26
N CYS A 40 -20.46 -4.58 -13.12
CA CYS A 40 -19.81 -5.53 -12.22
C CYS A 40 -20.47 -5.59 -10.82
N GLY A 41 -21.55 -4.85 -10.62
CA GLY A 41 -22.26 -4.77 -9.36
C GLY A 41 -21.45 -4.11 -8.25
N ARG A 42 -21.79 -4.43 -7.01
CA ARG A 42 -21.23 -3.84 -5.80
C ARG A 42 -19.94 -4.54 -5.39
N GLN A 43 -18.84 -3.80 -5.31
CA GLN A 43 -17.49 -4.31 -5.01
C GLN A 43 -16.87 -3.56 -3.84
N THR A 44 -16.18 -4.28 -2.96
CA THR A 44 -15.31 -3.69 -1.94
C THR A 44 -13.91 -3.54 -2.53
N VAL A 45 -13.43 -2.31 -2.65
CA VAL A 45 -12.14 -1.98 -3.29
C VAL A 45 -11.23 -1.22 -2.34
N PRO A 46 -9.90 -1.45 -2.37
CA PRO A 46 -8.97 -0.66 -1.58
C PRO A 46 -8.95 0.78 -2.09
N GLU A 47 -9.09 1.74 -1.18
CA GLU A 47 -9.14 3.17 -1.50
C GLU A 47 -7.90 3.92 -1.00
N ARG A 48 -7.41 3.56 0.19
CA ARG A 48 -6.27 4.25 0.80
C ARG A 48 -5.45 3.31 1.69
N ALA A 49 -4.15 3.28 1.45
CA ALA A 49 -3.17 2.68 2.35
C ALA A 49 -2.63 3.75 3.32
N VAL A 50 -2.56 3.41 4.61
CA VAL A 50 -2.04 4.27 5.68
C VAL A 50 -0.87 3.58 6.35
N PHE A 51 0.27 4.26 6.34
CA PHE A 51 1.50 3.82 7.00
C PHE A 51 1.68 4.63 8.28
N GLU A 52 1.95 3.95 9.40
CA GLU A 52 2.10 4.60 10.70
C GLU A 52 3.50 5.18 10.94
N SER A 53 4.45 4.92 10.03
CA SER A 53 5.80 5.46 10.11
C SER A 53 6.47 5.57 8.74
N PRO A 54 7.46 6.47 8.59
CA PRO A 54 8.32 6.51 7.40
C PRO A 54 9.03 5.17 7.13
N GLU A 55 9.41 4.43 8.17
CA GLU A 55 10.03 3.12 8.03
C GLU A 55 9.08 2.11 7.38
N ALA A 56 7.79 2.14 7.72
CA ALA A 56 6.79 1.29 7.09
C ALA A 56 6.64 1.60 5.58
N VAL A 57 6.71 2.88 5.19
CA VAL A 57 6.74 3.29 3.77
C VAL A 57 7.98 2.73 3.08
N ALA A 58 9.17 2.91 3.68
CA ALA A 58 10.42 2.41 3.12
C ALA A 58 10.41 0.89 2.95
N ARG A 59 9.86 0.15 3.92
CA ARG A 59 9.69 -1.30 3.82
C ARG A 59 8.78 -1.69 2.66
N ALA A 60 7.63 -1.05 2.52
CA ALA A 60 6.70 -1.33 1.42
C ALA A 60 7.30 -1.00 0.04
N ALA A 61 8.17 0.00 -0.04
CA ALA A 61 8.91 0.34 -1.26
C ALA A 61 10.11 -0.58 -1.54
N GLY A 62 10.45 -1.53 -0.65
CA GLY A 62 11.66 -2.35 -0.76
C GLY A 62 12.96 -1.61 -0.39
N GLU A 63 12.87 -0.37 0.10
CA GLU A 63 13.99 0.55 0.36
C GLU A 63 14.38 0.65 1.84
N LEU A 64 13.94 -0.29 2.66
CA LEU A 64 14.15 -0.26 4.11
C LEU A 64 15.63 -0.11 4.50
N HIS A 65 16.52 -0.82 3.80
CA HIS A 65 17.95 -0.76 4.09
C HIS A 65 18.54 0.62 3.73
N THR A 66 18.16 1.17 2.57
CA THR A 66 18.56 2.51 2.14
C THR A 66 18.08 3.57 3.14
N TRP A 67 16.82 3.48 3.56
CA TRP A 67 16.23 4.37 4.57
C TRP A 67 17.00 4.34 5.90
N ARG A 68 17.27 3.14 6.44
CA ARG A 68 18.01 3.00 7.70
C ARG A 68 19.42 3.60 7.63
N ARG A 69 20.14 3.40 6.52
CA ARG A 69 21.47 4.02 6.31
C ARG A 69 21.38 5.54 6.22
N ALA A 70 20.35 6.08 5.58
CA ALA A 70 20.13 7.53 5.53
C ALA A 70 19.86 8.10 6.92
N LEU A 71 19.02 7.42 7.71
CA LEU A 71 18.70 7.82 9.08
C LEU A 71 19.93 7.78 9.99
N GLU A 72 20.76 6.74 9.90
CA GLU A 72 22.02 6.63 10.65
C GLU A 72 23.01 7.74 10.28
N ARG A 73 23.14 8.07 9.00
CA ARG A 73 23.99 9.20 8.56
C ARG A 73 23.46 10.53 9.08
N ALA A 74 22.14 10.71 9.05
CA ALA A 74 21.50 11.92 9.55
C ALA A 74 21.66 12.05 11.07
N SER A 75 21.54 10.96 11.83
CA SER A 75 21.75 11.01 13.29
C SER A 75 23.17 11.44 13.64
N ARG A 76 24.19 10.89 12.96
CA ARG A 76 25.60 11.31 13.18
C ARG A 76 25.80 12.81 12.95
N LEU A 77 25.18 13.38 11.92
CA LEU A 77 25.25 14.82 11.62
C LEU A 77 24.55 15.69 12.68
N VAL A 78 23.48 15.17 13.30
CA VAL A 78 22.72 15.87 14.34
C VAL A 78 23.41 15.74 15.71
N ASP A 79 23.94 14.56 16.00
CA ASP A 79 24.54 14.21 17.30
C ASP A 79 26.01 14.66 17.40
N GLY A 80 26.63 15.09 16.30
CA GLY A 80 27.94 15.75 16.28
C GLY A 80 29.14 14.80 16.40
N GLU A 81 29.05 13.60 15.83
CA GLU A 81 30.21 12.70 15.60
C GLU A 81 30.85 12.90 14.22
#